data_AF-A0A931URV7-F1
#
_entry.id   AF-A0A931URV7-F1
#
_cell.length_a   1.000
_cell.length_b   1.000
_cell.length_c   1.000
_cell.angle_alpha   90.00
_cell.angle_beta   90.00
_cell.angle_gamma   90.00
#
_symmetry.space_group_name_H-M   'P 1'
#
loop_
_entity.id
_entity.type
_entity.pdbx_description
1 polymer ?
#
loop_
_entity_poly.entity_id
_entity_poly.type
_entity_poly.pdbx_seq_one_letter_code
_entity_poly.pdbx_strand_id
1 'polypeptide(L)'
;MGIRPQDVRLLEGGDAGDMAPCCRITALVEATEPFGNEIYVHLAPEAPLWATEEERPTFRALLRSGQRVQAIERVRLALPLARLYLFSRCTGEHLEA
;
A
#
# COMPACT_ATOMS: atom_id res chain seq x y z
N MET A 1 -3.59 -11.71 2.42
CA MET A 1 -2.85 -11.15 1.28
C MET A 1 -1.68 -10.34 1.82
N GLY A 2 -0.53 -10.38 1.17
CA GLY A 2 0.63 -9.56 1.50
C GLY A 2 1.17 -8.83 0.26
N ILE A 3 1.81 -7.70 0.48
CA ILE A 3 2.55 -6.95 -0.54
C ILE A 3 3.82 -6.40 0.11
N ARG A 4 4.90 -6.30 -0.66
CA ARG A 4 6.15 -5.72 -0.14
C ARG A 4 6.09 -4.20 -0.22
N PRO A 5 6.67 -3.45 0.74
CA PRO A 5 6.61 -1.98 0.73
C PRO A 5 7.12 -1.33 -0.56
N GLN A 6 8.17 -1.88 -1.17
CA GLN A 6 8.76 -1.38 -2.43
C GLN A 6 7.89 -1.60 -3.68
N ASP A 7 6.88 -2.48 -3.58
CA ASP A 7 5.96 -2.80 -4.67
C ASP A 7 4.68 -1.93 -4.63
N VAL A 8 4.46 -1.18 -3.55
CA VAL A 8 3.38 -0.20 -3.43
C VAL A 8 3.73 1.06 -4.23
N ARG A 9 2.79 1.56 -5.03
CA ARG A 9 2.95 2.78 -5.83
C ARG A 9 1.93 3.83 -5.43
N LEU A 10 2.37 5.07 -5.24
CA LEU A 10 1.46 6.22 -5.19
C LEU A 10 0.95 6.53 -6.60
N LEU A 11 -0.35 6.78 -6.70
CA LEU A 11 -0.97 7.30 -7.91
C LEU A 11 -1.02 8.82 -7.80
N GLU A 12 -0.10 9.50 -8.48
CA GLU A 12 -0.15 10.95 -8.65
C GLU A 12 -1.21 11.31 -9.70
N GLY A 13 -1.82 12.49 -9.56
CA GLY A 13 -3.09 12.87 -10.21
C GLY A 13 -3.27 12.40 -11.67
N GLY A 14 -4.39 11.72 -11.94
CA GLY A 14 -4.87 11.43 -13.30
C GLY A 14 -4.17 10.29 -14.04
N ASP A 15 -3.14 9.67 -13.47
CA ASP A 15 -2.38 8.63 -14.17
C ASP A 15 -3.13 7.28 -14.20
N ALA A 16 -4.02 7.18 -15.18
CA ALA A 16 -4.69 5.96 -15.61
C ALA A 16 -4.06 5.38 -16.91
N GLY A 17 -2.94 5.95 -17.37
CA GLY A 17 -2.25 5.51 -18.59
C GLY A 17 -1.34 4.32 -18.33
N ASP A 18 -1.60 3.20 -19.01
CA ASP A 18 -0.70 2.04 -19.19
C ASP A 18 -0.11 1.39 -17.92
N MET A 19 -0.80 1.45 -16.79
CA MET A 19 -0.43 0.60 -15.65
C MET A 19 -0.90 -0.84 -15.86
N ALA A 20 0.04 -1.78 -15.68
CA ALA A 20 -0.24 -3.21 -15.54
C ALA A 20 -1.39 -3.48 -14.54
N PRO A 21 -2.08 -4.62 -14.63
CA PRO A 21 -3.18 -4.95 -13.72
C PRO A 21 -2.80 -4.72 -12.26
N CYS A 22 -3.54 -3.85 -11.59
CA CYS A 22 -3.30 -3.46 -10.21
C CYS A 22 -4.59 -3.39 -9.41
N CYS A 23 -4.51 -3.74 -8.13
CA CYS A 23 -5.53 -3.37 -7.16
C CYS A 23 -5.31 -1.90 -6.78
N ARG A 24 -6.40 -1.11 -6.75
CA ARG A 24 -6.35 0.31 -6.37
C ARG A 24 -7.04 0.48 -5.03
N ILE A 25 -6.36 1.11 -4.09
CA ILE A 25 -6.90 1.38 -2.75
C ILE A 25 -6.65 2.83 -2.36
N THR A 26 -7.48 3.36 -1.48
CA THR A 26 -7.25 4.65 -0.81
C THR A 26 -6.74 4.38 0.59
N ALA A 27 -5.78 5.18 1.04
CA ALA A 27 -5.24 5.09 2.39
C ALA A 27 -4.94 6.47 2.97
N LEU A 28 -5.03 6.59 4.29
CA LEU A 28 -4.54 7.71 5.06
C LEU A 28 -3.06 7.51 5.38
N VAL A 29 -2.23 8.53 5.15
CA VAL A 29 -0.85 8.56 5.62
C VAL A 29 -0.88 8.88 7.12
N GLU A 30 -0.43 7.95 7.95
CA GLU A 30 -0.37 8.14 9.40
C GLU A 30 0.95 8.78 9.83
N ALA A 31 2.05 8.34 9.23
CA ALA A 31 3.39 8.80 9.54
C ALA A 31 4.34 8.61 8.35
N THR A 32 5.44 9.35 8.37
CA THR A 32 6.55 9.23 7.43
C THR A 32 7.87 9.13 8.20
N GLU A 33 8.70 8.17 7.85
CA GLU A 33 10.00 7.93 8.48
C GLU A 33 11.12 7.94 7.43
N PRO A 34 12.21 8.69 7.63
CA PRO A 34 13.33 8.68 6.69
C PRO A 34 14.06 7.33 6.72
N PHE A 35 14.43 6.82 5.54
CA PHE A 35 15.15 5.55 5.37
C PHE A 35 16.22 5.68 4.29
N GLY A 36 17.42 6.13 4.68
CA GLY A 36 18.49 6.43 3.72
C GLY A 36 18.06 7.52 2.73
N ASN A 37 18.01 7.19 1.44
CA ASN A 37 17.54 8.09 0.37
C ASN A 37 16.06 7.88 0.02
N GLU A 38 15.35 7.12 0.84
CA GLU A 38 13.95 6.75 0.69
C GLU A 38 13.16 7.15 1.93
N ILE A 39 11.85 7.01 1.87
CA ILE A 39 10.93 7.33 2.96
C ILE A 39 10.00 6.15 3.14
N TYR A 40 9.91 5.63 4.36
CA TYR A 40 8.83 4.74 4.75
C TYR A 40 7.59 5.55 5.05
N VAL A 41 6.48 5.14 4.46
CA VAL A 41 5.17 5.76 4.66
C VAL A 41 4.27 4.75 5.31
N HIS A 42 3.74 5.11 6.48
CA HIS A 42 2.82 4.31 7.25
C HIS A 42 1.41 4.65 6.80
N LEU A 43 0.68 3.64 6.35
CA LEU A 43 -0.59 3.79 5.67
C LEU A 43 -1.66 3.00 6.40
N ALA A 44 -2.79 3.68 6.68
CA ALA A 44 -4.03 3.06 7.10
C ALA A 44 -4.99 3.02 5.89
N PRO A 45 -5.32 1.83 5.33
CA PRO A 45 -6.28 1.73 4.26
C PRO A 45 -7.66 2.20 4.70
N GLU A 46 -8.43 2.78 3.80
CA GLU A 46 -9.85 3.07 4.08
C GLU A 46 -10.70 1.79 4.06
N ALA A 47 -11.83 1.82 4.75
CA ALA A 47 -12.87 0.80 4.65
C ALA A 47 -13.32 0.63 3.18
N PRO A 48 -13.75 -0.56 2.72
CA PRO A 48 -14.18 -1.73 3.50
C PRO A 48 -13.09 -2.81 3.70
N LEU A 49 -11.81 -2.45 3.64
CA LEU A 49 -10.72 -3.43 3.79
C LEU A 49 -10.64 -4.08 5.19
N TRP A 50 -11.41 -3.57 6.15
CA TRP A 50 -11.52 -4.02 7.53
C TRP A 50 -12.92 -3.65 8.08
N ALA A 51 -13.45 -4.44 9.02
CA ALA A 51 -14.81 -4.26 9.54
C ALA A 51 -14.85 -3.40 10.81
N THR A 52 -13.80 -3.43 11.63
CA THR A 52 -13.68 -2.66 12.86
C THR A 52 -12.31 -1.97 12.95
N GLU A 53 -12.23 -0.89 13.74
CA GLU A 53 -10.97 -0.15 13.93
C GLU A 53 -9.86 -1.04 14.54
N GLU A 54 -10.25 -2.03 15.36
CA GLU A 54 -9.34 -3.01 15.97
C GLU A 54 -8.71 -3.95 14.93
N GLU A 55 -9.40 -4.18 13.80
CA GLU A 55 -8.93 -5.00 12.69
C GLU A 55 -8.14 -4.20 11.64
N ARG A 56 -8.09 -2.86 11.79
CA ARG A 56 -7.52 -1.96 10.78
C ARG A 56 -6.05 -2.29 10.54
N PRO A 57 -5.69 -2.83 9.36
CA PRO A 57 -4.32 -3.20 9.09
C PRO A 57 -3.51 -1.93 8.86
N THR A 58 -2.30 -1.89 9.40
CA THR A 58 -1.30 -0.90 8.98
C THR A 58 -0.35 -1.57 8.00
N PHE A 59 -0.05 -0.90 6.89
CA PHE A 59 0.96 -1.36 5.96
C PHE A 59 1.89 -0.22 5.55
N ARG A 60 3.05 -0.57 5.02
CA ARG A 60 4.11 0.37 4.70
C ARG A 60 4.30 0.45 3.19
N ALA A 61 4.57 1.65 2.69
CA ALA A 61 5.09 1.87 1.35
C ALA A 61 6.51 2.45 1.45
N LEU A 62 7.37 2.11 0.49
CA LEU A 62 8.70 2.69 0.37
C LEU A 62 8.71 3.63 -0.83
N LEU A 63 8.90 4.92 -0.56
CA LEU A 63 8.90 5.98 -1.57
C LEU A 63 10.31 6.51 -1.81
N ARG A 64 10.56 6.98 -3.03
CA ARG A 64 11.81 7.69 -3.35
C ARG A 64 11.77 9.11 -2.79
N SER A 65 12.93 9.66 -2.41
CA SER A 65 13.07 11.00 -1.81
C SER A 65 12.46 12.17 -2.59
N GLY A 66 12.09 11.99 -3.87
CA GLY A 66 11.41 13.01 -4.67
C GLY A 66 9.89 13.07 -4.51
N GLN A 67 9.26 12.02 -3.99
CA GLN A 67 7.80 11.97 -3.80
C GLN A 67 7.45 12.62 -2.46
N ARG A 68 6.52 13.57 -2.48
CA ARG A 68 6.07 14.28 -1.29
C ARG A 68 4.74 13.71 -0.83
N VAL A 69 4.73 13.24 0.40
CA VAL A 69 3.51 12.86 1.14
C VAL A 69 3.61 13.42 2.55
N GLN A 70 2.48 13.82 3.11
CA GLN A 70 2.39 14.37 4.47
C GLN A 70 1.52 13.48 5.35
N ALA A 71 1.80 13.48 6.65
CA ALA A 71 0.90 12.86 7.61
C ALA A 71 -0.50 13.50 7.52
N ILE A 72 -1.54 12.68 7.72
CA ILE A 72 -2.96 13.02 7.64
C ILE A 72 -3.44 13.21 6.17
N GLU A 73 -2.57 13.05 5.18
CA GLU A 73 -2.95 13.10 3.77
C GLU A 73 -3.64 11.80 3.32
N ARG A 74 -4.70 11.93 2.49
CA ARG A 74 -5.29 10.79 1.80
C ARG A 74 -4.60 10.57 0.47
N VAL A 75 -4.10 9.36 0.24
CA VAL A 75 -3.38 8.97 -0.96
C VAL A 75 -4.06 7.81 -1.67
N ARG A 76 -3.97 7.80 -3.00
CA ARG A 76 -4.38 6.66 -3.83
C ARG A 76 -3.17 5.81 -4.13
N LEU A 77 -3.33 4.51 -3.97
CA LEU A 77 -2.27 3.53 -4.12
C LEU A 77 -2.62 2.54 -5.22
N ALA A 78 -1.61 2.13 -5.97
CA ALA A 78 -1.69 0.98 -6.84
C ALA A 78 -0.79 -0.15 -6.31
N LEU A 79 -1.39 -1.33 -6.24
CA LEU A 79 -0.78 -2.58 -5.80
C LEU A 79 -0.75 -3.52 -7.01
N PRO A 80 0.38 -3.67 -7.71
CA PRO A 80 0.47 -4.51 -8.90
C PRO A 80 0.09 -5.96 -8.57
N LEU A 81 -0.87 -6.54 -9.29
CA LEU A 81 -1.40 -7.88 -8.98
C LEU A 81 -0.30 -8.95 -9.04
N ALA A 82 0.64 -8.82 -9.98
CA ALA A 82 1.80 -9.70 -10.13
C ALA A 82 2.81 -9.63 -8.96
N ARG A 83 2.63 -8.70 -8.02
CA ARG A 83 3.46 -8.53 -6.81
C ARG A 83 2.69 -8.83 -5.52
N LEU A 84 1.43 -9.24 -5.63
CA LEU A 84 0.62 -9.66 -4.49
C LEU A 84 0.92 -11.11 -4.14
N TYR A 85 0.98 -11.37 -2.84
CA TYR A 85 1.13 -12.71 -2.28
C TYR A 85 -0.19 -13.10 -1.62
N LEU A 86 -0.73 -14.25 -1.99
CA LEU A 86 -1.94 -14.78 -1.37
C LEU A 86 -1.53 -15.80 -0.32
N PHE A 87 -2.24 -15.78 0.81
CA PHE A 87 -1.97 -16.68 1.92
C PHE A 87 -3.28 -17.27 2.42
N SER A 88 -3.27 -18.55 2.73
CA SER A 88 -4.37 -19.23 3.41
C SER A 88 -4.55 -18.64 4.80
N ARG A 89 -5.78 -18.21 5.13
CA ARG A 89 -6.07 -17.71 6.48
C ARG A 89 -5.97 -18.81 7.54
N CYS A 90 -6.25 -20.06 7.17
CA CYS A 90 -6.27 -21.19 8.10
C CYS A 90 -4.88 -21.77 8.35
N THR A 91 -4.06 -21.86 7.29
CA THR A 91 -2.74 -22.54 7.36
C THR A 91 -1.57 -21.56 7.35
N GLY A 92 -1.78 -20.30 6.97
CA GLY A 92 -0.71 -19.33 6.79
C GLY A 92 0.17 -19.59 5.55
N GLU A 93 -0.08 -20.67 4.83
CA GLU A 93 0.71 -21.06 3.66
C GLU A 93 0.47 -20.11 2.50
N HIS A 94 1.54 -19.89 1.72
CA HIS A 94 1.47 -19.14 0.49
C HIS A 94 0.65 -19.93 -0.55
N LEU A 95 -0.34 -19.27 -1.15
CA LEU A 95 -1.18 -19.82 -2.21
C LEU A 95 -0.57 -19.40 -3.55
N GLU A 96 -0.10 -20.37 -4.32
CA GLU A 96 0.32 -20.13 -5.71
C GLU A 96 -0.94 -19.94 -6.58
N ALA A 97 -0.91 -18.89 -7.40
CA ALA A 97 -1.97 -18.54 -8.35
C ALA A 97 -1.59 -18.98 -9.76
#